data_AF-A0AAD5Z6L5-F1
#
_entry.id   AF-A0AAD5Z6L5-F1
#
_cell.length_a   1.000
_cell.length_b   1.000
_cell.length_c   1.000
_cell.angle_alpha   90.00
_cell.angle_beta   90.00
_cell.angle_gamma   90.00
#
_symmetry.space_group_name_H-M   'P 1'
#
loop_
_entity.id
_entity.type
_entity.pdbx_description
1 polymer ?
#
loop_
_entity_poly.entity_id
_entity_poly.type
_entity_poly.pdbx_seq_one_letter_code
_entity_poly.pdbx_strand_id
1 'polypeptide(L)'
;MSNRYPTPYTASGSTEQYYYSIRRASAHIIVLASYSAYGQSTPQYGWLESELKKVNRTVTPWLIVLMHAPWYNSYDAHYMEGETMRVQFEAWMVQYKVDVVFAGHVHAYERSHRVSNIAYNITNANCTPVSDNNAPVYITVGDGGNREGLVTSMTEPQPSYSAFREASFGHGIFYIKNKTHALFAWHRNQDGEDVAADSVWLSNRYFYPSNDS
;
A
#
# COMPACT_ATOMS: atom_id res chain seq x y z
N MET A 1 -2.72 -18.14 16.73
CA MET A 1 -3.48 -17.32 17.70
C MET A 1 -4.48 -16.48 16.91
N SER A 2 -5.77 -16.76 17.01
CA SER A 2 -6.84 -16.14 16.20
C SER A 2 -8.04 -15.63 17.02
N ASN A 3 -7.96 -15.71 18.35
CA ASN A 3 -9.18 -15.71 19.17
C ASN A 3 -9.69 -14.31 19.58
N ARG A 4 -8.91 -13.25 19.39
CA ARG A 4 -9.23 -11.91 19.93
C ARG A 4 -9.85 -10.96 18.91
N TYR A 5 -9.40 -11.02 17.66
CA TYR A 5 -9.79 -10.07 16.61
C TYR A 5 -10.32 -10.86 15.41
N PRO A 6 -11.61 -11.22 15.40
CA PRO A 6 -12.21 -11.89 14.26
C PRO A 6 -12.27 -10.95 13.05
N THR A 7 -12.16 -11.52 11.85
CA THR A 7 -12.30 -10.80 10.58
C THR A 7 -13.44 -11.41 9.75
N PRO A 8 -14.07 -10.67 8.83
CA PRO A 8 -15.16 -11.18 8.00
C PRO A 8 -14.65 -12.00 6.81
N TYR A 9 -13.56 -12.75 6.97
CA TYR A 9 -12.82 -13.38 5.86
C TYR A 9 -13.66 -14.30 4.97
N THR A 10 -14.59 -15.05 5.58
CA THR A 10 -15.53 -15.93 4.86
C THR A 10 -16.45 -15.16 3.91
N ALA A 11 -16.79 -13.90 4.20
CA ALA A 11 -17.62 -13.06 3.33
C ALA A 11 -16.91 -12.71 2.00
N SER A 12 -15.57 -12.73 1.98
CA SER A 12 -14.75 -12.56 0.78
C SER A 12 -14.36 -13.88 0.10
N GLY A 13 -14.82 -15.02 0.63
CA GLY A 13 -14.44 -16.35 0.16
C GLY A 13 -12.99 -16.72 0.49
N SER A 14 -12.37 -16.08 1.48
CA SER A 14 -11.07 -16.48 2.00
C SER A 14 -11.20 -17.71 2.91
N THR A 15 -10.16 -18.54 2.96
CA THR A 15 -10.07 -19.70 3.85
C THR A 15 -9.43 -19.37 5.20
N GLU A 16 -8.80 -18.20 5.35
CA GLU A 16 -8.12 -17.79 6.58
C GLU A 16 -8.44 -16.34 6.95
N GLN A 17 -8.42 -16.06 8.25
CA GLN A 17 -8.73 -14.73 8.79
C GLN A 17 -7.71 -13.62 8.45
N TYR A 18 -6.52 -13.97 7.96
CA TYR A 18 -5.39 -13.03 7.82
C TYR A 18 -5.41 -12.23 6.53
N TYR A 19 -6.05 -12.77 5.48
CA TYR A 19 -6.23 -12.11 4.19
C TYR A 19 -7.70 -12.19 3.79
N TYR A 20 -8.28 -11.05 3.44
CA TYR A 20 -9.71 -10.92 3.15
C TYR A 20 -9.98 -9.61 2.44
N SER A 21 -11.21 -9.41 1.98
CA SER A 21 -11.65 -8.14 1.43
C SER A 21 -12.95 -7.67 2.05
N ILE A 22 -13.17 -6.37 2.02
CA ILE A 22 -14.45 -5.74 2.34
C ILE A 22 -14.76 -4.66 1.31
N ARG A 23 -16.03 -4.33 1.17
CA ARG A 23 -16.49 -3.16 0.44
C ARG A 23 -17.18 -2.23 1.41
N ARG A 24 -16.77 -0.97 1.44
CA ARG A 24 -17.38 0.05 2.29
C ARG A 24 -17.49 1.36 1.52
N ALA A 25 -18.70 1.89 1.44
CA ALA A 25 -19.01 3.06 0.61
C ALA A 25 -18.46 2.86 -0.82
N SER A 26 -17.60 3.76 -1.29
CA SER A 26 -16.98 3.75 -2.61
C SER A 26 -15.63 3.00 -2.68
N ALA A 27 -15.25 2.25 -1.64
CA ALA A 27 -13.97 1.56 -1.56
C ALA A 27 -14.11 0.03 -1.55
N HIS A 28 -13.30 -0.66 -2.34
CA HIS A 28 -12.99 -2.08 -2.23
C HIS A 28 -11.62 -2.19 -1.56
N ILE A 29 -11.57 -2.77 -0.38
CA ILE A 29 -10.37 -2.86 0.45
C ILE A 29 -9.95 -4.32 0.47
N ILE A 30 -8.72 -4.60 0.05
CA ILE A 30 -8.08 -5.91 0.10
C ILE A 30 -7.04 -5.87 1.22
N VAL A 31 -7.10 -6.83 2.14
CA VAL A 31 -6.14 -7.01 3.22
C VAL A 31 -5.29 -8.24 2.91
N LEU A 32 -3.97 -8.06 2.86
CA LEU A 32 -2.99 -9.12 2.61
C LEU A 32 -2.20 -9.44 3.89
N ALA A 33 -1.74 -10.68 3.97
CA ALA A 33 -0.98 -11.22 5.07
C ALA A 33 0.48 -11.39 4.67
N SER A 34 1.33 -10.42 5.03
CA SER A 34 2.79 -10.42 4.78
C SER A 34 3.52 -11.64 5.34
N TYR A 35 2.95 -12.30 6.35
CA TYR A 35 3.57 -13.43 7.06
C TYR A 35 2.82 -14.76 6.92
N SER A 36 1.80 -14.81 6.06
CA SER A 36 1.23 -16.08 5.58
C SER A 36 1.90 -16.49 4.27
N ALA A 37 1.77 -17.75 3.86
CA ALA A 37 2.28 -18.17 2.56
C ALA A 37 1.56 -17.41 1.42
N TYR A 38 2.32 -16.94 0.43
CA TYR A 38 1.83 -16.19 -0.74
C TYR A 38 2.50 -16.61 -2.05
N GLY A 39 3.25 -17.72 -2.04
CA GLY A 39 3.81 -18.30 -3.27
C GLY A 39 2.73 -18.77 -4.23
N GLN A 40 3.10 -18.98 -5.50
CA GLN A 40 2.19 -19.54 -6.49
C GLN A 40 1.56 -20.84 -5.97
N SER A 41 0.26 -21.02 -6.20
CA SER A 41 -0.56 -22.15 -5.71
C SER A 41 -0.87 -22.17 -4.20
N THR A 42 -0.46 -21.18 -3.43
CA THR A 42 -0.90 -21.04 -2.03
C THR A 42 -2.33 -20.50 -1.93
N PRO A 43 -3.04 -20.74 -0.81
CA PRO A 43 -4.40 -20.23 -0.62
C PRO A 43 -4.53 -18.71 -0.79
N GLN A 44 -3.61 -17.92 -0.22
CA GLN A 44 -3.62 -16.46 -0.35
C GLN A 44 -3.41 -16.00 -1.80
N TYR A 45 -2.50 -16.65 -2.54
CA TYR A 45 -2.24 -16.33 -3.94
C TYR A 45 -3.49 -16.56 -4.81
N GLY A 46 -4.08 -17.76 -4.74
CA GLY A 46 -5.28 -18.09 -5.51
C GLY A 46 -6.51 -17.27 -5.10
N TRP A 47 -6.63 -16.96 -3.81
CA TRP A 47 -7.67 -16.07 -3.31
C TRP A 47 -7.51 -14.65 -3.88
N LEU A 48 -6.32 -14.05 -3.82
CA LEU A 48 -6.08 -12.70 -4.34
C LEU A 48 -6.32 -12.63 -5.85
N GLU A 49 -5.85 -13.62 -6.60
CA GLU A 49 -6.09 -13.71 -8.05
C GLU A 49 -7.60 -13.71 -8.37
N SER A 50 -8.38 -14.44 -7.58
CA SER A 50 -9.84 -14.52 -7.71
C SER A 50 -10.54 -13.24 -7.23
N GLU A 51 -10.03 -12.61 -6.18
CA GLU A 51 -10.62 -11.42 -5.57
C GLU A 51 -10.46 -10.17 -6.46
N LEU A 52 -9.29 -10.00 -7.09
CA LEU A 52 -9.04 -8.90 -8.03
C LEU A 52 -10.03 -8.92 -9.20
N LYS A 53 -10.39 -10.11 -9.69
CA LYS A 53 -11.42 -10.29 -10.75
C LYS A 53 -12.83 -9.87 -10.31
N LYS A 54 -13.10 -9.79 -8.99
CA LYS A 54 -14.40 -9.35 -8.44
C LYS A 54 -14.46 -7.83 -8.19
N VAL A 55 -13.39 -7.09 -8.46
CA VAL A 55 -13.38 -5.64 -8.29
C VAL A 55 -14.27 -5.01 -9.37
N ASN A 56 -15.34 -4.33 -8.94
CA ASN A 56 -16.19 -3.56 -9.83
C ASN A 56 -15.99 -2.06 -9.58
N ARG A 57 -15.16 -1.43 -10.42
CA ARG A 57 -14.77 -0.02 -10.28
C ARG A 57 -15.96 0.94 -10.43
N THR A 58 -17.06 0.55 -11.09
CA THR A 58 -18.25 1.43 -11.18
C THR A 58 -19.09 1.45 -9.91
N VAL A 59 -18.95 0.44 -9.04
CA VAL A 59 -19.61 0.37 -7.73
C VAL A 59 -18.68 0.88 -6.63
N THR A 60 -17.43 0.42 -6.64
CA THR A 60 -16.37 0.82 -5.70
C THR A 60 -15.17 1.37 -6.48
N PRO A 61 -15.17 2.67 -6.82
CA PRO A 61 -14.09 3.30 -7.57
C PRO A 61 -12.72 3.17 -6.94
N TRP A 62 -12.60 3.17 -5.62
CA TRP A 62 -11.31 3.15 -4.93
C TRP A 62 -10.92 1.71 -4.58
N LEU A 63 -9.81 1.24 -5.13
CA LEU A 63 -9.20 -0.05 -4.78
C LEU A 63 -8.00 0.24 -3.89
N ILE A 64 -8.11 -0.22 -2.65
CA ILE A 64 -7.14 0.01 -1.59
C ILE A 64 -6.60 -1.34 -1.16
N VAL A 65 -5.28 -1.44 -1.02
CA VAL A 65 -4.62 -2.64 -0.51
C VAL A 65 -3.95 -2.31 0.82
N LEU A 66 -4.13 -3.18 1.81
CA LEU A 66 -3.48 -3.09 3.11
C LEU A 66 -2.55 -4.30 3.27
N MET A 67 -1.35 -4.06 3.76
CA MET A 67 -0.39 -5.10 4.15
C MET A 67 0.47 -4.62 5.32
N HIS A 68 1.30 -5.47 5.91
CA HIS A 68 2.16 -5.04 7.02
C HIS A 68 3.53 -4.56 6.52
N ALA A 69 4.28 -5.43 5.85
CA ALA A 69 5.63 -5.12 5.35
C ALA A 69 5.57 -4.32 4.03
N PRO A 70 6.16 -3.11 3.97
CA PRO A 70 6.13 -2.27 2.77
C PRO A 70 7.00 -2.84 1.65
N TRP A 71 6.54 -2.72 0.40
CA TRP A 71 7.30 -3.11 -0.79
C TRP A 71 8.28 -2.03 -1.26
N TYR A 72 7.90 -0.77 -1.12
CA TYR A 72 8.75 0.38 -1.33
C TYR A 72 9.03 1.01 0.04
N ASN A 73 10.29 0.94 0.45
CA ASN A 73 10.79 1.42 1.73
C ASN A 73 12.20 1.95 1.53
N SER A 74 12.43 3.21 1.83
CA SER A 74 13.76 3.83 1.76
C SER A 74 14.39 4.10 3.13
N TYR A 75 13.82 3.55 4.20
CA TYR A 75 14.46 3.47 5.52
C TYR A 75 15.41 2.26 5.59
N ASP A 76 16.46 2.37 6.40
CA ASP A 76 17.42 1.27 6.57
C ASP A 76 16.81 0.07 7.31
N ALA A 77 15.90 0.34 8.25
CA ALA A 77 15.17 -0.72 8.94
C ALA A 77 14.20 -1.41 7.97
N HIS A 78 14.25 -2.75 7.96
CA HIS A 78 13.40 -3.59 7.09
C HIS A 78 13.57 -3.26 5.59
N TYR A 79 14.73 -2.71 5.21
CA TYR A 79 15.04 -2.42 3.81
C TYR A 79 14.98 -3.71 2.99
N MET A 80 14.23 -3.69 1.89
CA MET A 80 13.99 -4.82 0.99
C MET A 80 13.26 -6.04 1.61
N GLU A 81 12.73 -5.97 2.83
CA GLU A 81 12.00 -7.11 3.44
C GLU A 81 10.72 -7.48 2.64
N GLY A 82 10.07 -6.49 2.03
CA GLY A 82 8.87 -6.69 1.20
C GLY A 82 9.12 -7.27 -0.20
N GLU A 83 10.38 -7.44 -0.63
CA GLU A 83 10.72 -7.80 -2.02
C GLU A 83 10.08 -9.12 -2.47
N THR A 84 10.04 -10.12 -1.59
CA THR A 84 9.49 -11.45 -1.92
C THR A 84 8.00 -11.39 -2.24
N MET A 85 7.24 -10.52 -1.58
CA MET A 85 5.82 -10.32 -1.89
C MET A 85 5.64 -9.36 -3.08
N ARG A 86 6.50 -8.34 -3.22
CA ARG A 86 6.50 -7.43 -4.39
C ARG A 86 6.65 -8.21 -5.69
N VAL A 87 7.60 -9.14 -5.78
CA VAL A 87 7.82 -10.00 -6.95
C VAL A 87 6.58 -10.81 -7.32
N GLN A 88 5.76 -11.21 -6.34
CA GLN A 88 4.55 -11.99 -6.62
C GLN A 88 3.37 -11.14 -7.08
N PHE A 89 3.20 -9.94 -6.53
CA PHE A 89 1.92 -9.23 -6.60
C PHE A 89 1.98 -7.83 -7.20
N GLU A 90 3.15 -7.20 -7.35
CA GLU A 90 3.24 -5.84 -7.88
C GLU A 90 2.66 -5.73 -9.29
N ALA A 91 2.95 -6.69 -10.17
CA ALA A 91 2.39 -6.72 -11.52
C ALA A 91 0.85 -6.75 -11.49
N TRP A 92 0.24 -7.39 -10.50
CA TRP A 92 -1.21 -7.39 -10.34
C TRP A 92 -1.74 -6.06 -9.81
N MET A 93 -1.02 -5.40 -8.90
CA MET A 93 -1.40 -4.05 -8.42
C MET A 93 -1.44 -3.04 -9.57
N VAL A 94 -0.44 -3.12 -10.46
CA VAL A 94 -0.37 -2.30 -11.68
C VAL A 94 -1.47 -2.69 -12.68
N GLN A 95 -1.65 -3.99 -12.95
CA GLN A 95 -2.66 -4.49 -13.89
C GLN A 95 -4.09 -4.08 -13.50
N TYR A 96 -4.42 -4.18 -12.21
CA TYR A 96 -5.74 -3.82 -11.68
C TYR A 96 -5.84 -2.35 -11.27
N LYS A 97 -4.82 -1.54 -11.54
CA LYS A 97 -4.81 -0.09 -11.31
C LYS A 97 -5.21 0.25 -9.87
N VAL A 98 -4.58 -0.42 -8.91
CA VAL A 98 -4.76 -0.13 -7.48
C VAL A 98 -4.46 1.35 -7.23
N ASP A 99 -5.30 2.02 -6.45
CA ASP A 99 -5.14 3.47 -6.25
C ASP A 99 -4.02 3.77 -5.24
N VAL A 100 -4.01 3.01 -4.13
CA VAL A 100 -3.08 3.18 -3.01
C VAL A 100 -2.87 1.85 -2.26
N VAL A 101 -1.63 1.64 -1.82
CA VAL A 101 -1.22 0.55 -0.93
C VAL A 101 -0.75 1.15 0.39
N PHE A 102 -1.35 0.75 1.51
CA PHE A 102 -0.90 1.15 2.84
C PHE A 102 -0.16 0.00 3.52
N ALA A 103 0.97 0.34 4.11
CA ALA A 103 1.80 -0.55 4.92
C ALA A 103 2.16 0.10 6.26
N GLY A 104 2.65 -0.71 7.20
CA GLY A 104 3.21 -0.26 8.47
C GLY A 104 4.63 -0.75 8.60
N HIS A 105 4.89 -1.51 9.68
CA HIS A 105 6.14 -2.22 9.95
C HIS A 105 7.35 -1.31 10.24
N VAL A 106 7.72 -0.44 9.31
CA VAL A 106 8.73 0.59 9.52
C VAL A 106 8.12 1.68 10.40
N HIS A 107 8.78 2.00 11.51
CA HIS A 107 8.28 2.97 12.50
C HIS A 107 8.57 4.42 12.09
N ALA A 108 8.07 4.80 10.93
CA ALA A 108 8.19 6.13 10.34
C ALA A 108 7.11 6.32 9.25
N TYR A 109 7.12 7.50 8.62
CA TYR A 109 6.25 7.81 7.49
C TYR A 109 7.04 7.84 6.17
N GLU A 110 6.44 7.28 5.12
CA GLU A 110 6.93 7.40 3.74
C GLU A 110 5.77 7.39 2.75
N ARG A 111 5.89 8.18 1.68
CA ARG A 111 5.01 8.16 0.52
C ARG A 111 5.84 8.07 -0.76
N SER A 112 5.52 7.11 -1.61
CA SER A 112 6.16 6.96 -2.92
C SER A 112 5.51 7.86 -3.99
N HIS A 113 6.21 8.05 -5.10
CA HIS A 113 5.57 8.36 -6.39
C HIS A 113 4.89 7.10 -6.94
N ARG A 114 4.08 7.24 -7.99
CA ARG A 114 3.57 6.08 -8.75
C ARG A 114 4.68 5.48 -9.60
N VAL A 115 5.26 4.40 -9.10
CA VAL A 115 6.31 3.67 -9.78
C VAL A 115 5.99 2.19 -9.86
N SER A 116 6.56 1.51 -10.84
CA SER A 116 6.58 0.06 -10.89
C SER A 116 7.98 -0.47 -11.19
N ASN A 117 8.29 -1.66 -10.69
CA ASN A 117 9.52 -2.39 -10.98
C ASN A 117 9.23 -3.84 -11.41
N ILE A 118 8.39 -3.96 -12.45
CA ILE A 118 7.83 -5.24 -12.94
C ILE A 118 8.46 -5.70 -14.27
N ALA A 119 9.41 -4.95 -14.82
CA ALA A 119 10.00 -5.23 -16.13
C ALA A 119 11.17 -6.24 -16.09
N TYR A 120 11.67 -6.58 -14.90
CA TYR A 120 12.83 -7.45 -14.74
C TYR A 120 12.57 -8.89 -15.23
N ASN A 121 13.46 -9.43 -16.05
CA ASN A 121 13.37 -10.82 -16.55
C ASN A 121 14.68 -11.62 -16.41
N ILE A 122 15.53 -11.24 -15.45
CA ILE A 122 16.90 -11.77 -15.26
C ILE A 122 17.89 -11.23 -16.30
N THR A 123 17.67 -11.47 -17.60
CA THR A 123 18.66 -11.17 -18.65
C THR A 123 18.65 -9.72 -19.13
N ASN A 124 17.53 -9.02 -19.00
CA ASN A 124 17.41 -7.62 -19.41
C ASN A 124 17.97 -6.63 -18.39
N ALA A 125 18.26 -7.06 -17.16
CA ALA A 125 18.70 -6.21 -16.05
C ALA A 125 17.79 -4.98 -15.77
N ASN A 126 16.54 -4.99 -16.23
CA ASN A 126 15.59 -3.89 -16.02
C ASN A 126 15.01 -3.95 -14.60
N CYS A 127 15.82 -3.59 -13.60
CA CYS A 127 15.51 -3.69 -12.17
C CYS A 127 15.37 -2.33 -11.46
N THR A 128 15.30 -1.23 -12.23
CA THR A 128 15.11 0.11 -11.68
C THR A 128 13.62 0.46 -11.70
N PRO A 129 13.02 0.90 -10.56
CA PRO A 129 11.67 1.42 -10.55
C PRO A 129 11.52 2.60 -11.52
N VAL A 130 10.48 2.57 -12.34
CA VAL A 130 10.17 3.63 -13.32
C VAL A 130 8.80 4.24 -13.02
N SER A 131 8.60 5.50 -13.42
CA SER A 131 7.29 6.14 -13.32
C SER A 131 6.24 5.36 -14.12
N ASP A 132 5.13 5.04 -13.47
CA ASP A 132 4.04 4.26 -14.05
C ASP A 132 2.69 4.76 -13.52
N ASN A 133 1.94 5.46 -14.36
CA ASN A 133 0.63 6.02 -13.98
C ASN A 133 -0.42 4.96 -13.61
N ASN A 134 -0.20 3.69 -13.94
CA ASN A 134 -1.06 2.58 -13.55
C ASN A 134 -0.71 2.00 -12.18
N ALA A 135 0.46 2.31 -11.64
CA ALA A 135 0.88 1.85 -10.33
C ALA A 135 0.15 2.58 -9.18
N PRO A 136 -0.02 1.93 -8.03
CA PRO A 136 -0.49 2.61 -6.83
C PRO A 136 0.56 3.58 -6.30
N VAL A 137 0.10 4.49 -5.43
CA VAL A 137 0.98 5.15 -4.47
C VAL A 137 1.19 4.19 -3.30
N TYR A 138 2.43 3.96 -2.89
CA TYR A 138 2.77 3.18 -1.69
C TYR A 138 2.98 4.13 -0.52
N ILE A 139 2.31 3.87 0.60
CA ILE A 139 2.38 4.70 1.80
C ILE A 139 2.72 3.81 3.00
N THR A 140 3.83 4.11 3.65
CA THR A 140 4.22 3.57 4.95
C THR A 140 3.70 4.50 6.04
N VAL A 141 2.87 3.98 6.93
CA VAL A 141 2.26 4.68 8.07
C VAL A 141 2.35 3.75 9.30
N GLY A 142 3.57 3.36 9.65
CA GLY A 142 3.89 2.48 10.79
C GLY A 142 4.26 3.24 12.06
N ASP A 143 4.03 4.54 12.07
CA ASP A 143 4.47 5.56 13.02
C ASP A 143 3.46 5.83 14.15
N GLY A 144 2.65 4.85 14.51
CA GLY A 144 1.58 5.00 15.52
C GLY A 144 2.03 5.10 16.99
N GLY A 145 3.32 5.24 17.29
CA GLY A 145 3.82 5.39 18.67
C GLY A 145 4.21 4.09 19.39
N ASN A 146 4.73 3.10 18.66
CA ASN A 146 5.20 1.85 19.27
C ASN A 146 6.39 2.09 20.24
N ARG A 147 6.60 1.15 21.16
CA ARG A 147 7.63 1.25 22.22
C ARG A 147 9.08 1.12 21.72
N GLU A 148 9.29 0.57 20.52
CA GLU A 148 10.63 0.36 19.96
C GLU A 148 11.22 1.67 19.44
N GLY A 149 10.38 2.70 19.28
CA GLY A 149 10.78 4.05 18.89
C GLY A 149 10.68 4.26 17.38
N LEU A 150 11.10 5.46 16.96
CA LEU A 150 11.13 5.86 15.55
C LEU A 150 12.34 5.25 14.84
N VAL A 151 12.14 4.88 13.58
CA VAL A 151 13.26 4.59 12.66
C VAL A 151 13.66 5.90 12.01
N THR A 152 14.84 6.43 12.37
CA THR A 152 15.34 7.70 11.84
C THR A 152 16.36 7.53 10.71
N SER A 153 16.96 6.35 10.58
CA SER A 153 17.99 6.08 9.57
C SER A 153 17.36 5.80 8.21
N MET A 154 17.76 6.57 7.20
CA MET A 154 17.24 6.51 5.84
C MET A 154 18.39 6.23 4.86
N THR A 155 18.07 5.53 3.79
CA THR A 155 19.00 5.37 2.66
C THR A 155 19.29 6.73 2.03
N GLU A 156 20.54 6.99 1.68
CA GLU A 156 20.97 8.27 1.08
C GLU A 156 21.70 8.06 -0.25
N PRO A 157 21.42 8.88 -1.29
CA PRO A 157 20.41 9.95 -1.31
C PRO A 157 18.97 9.39 -1.31
N GLN A 158 17.97 10.24 -1.05
CA GLN A 158 16.57 9.89 -1.24
C GLN A 158 16.35 9.29 -2.65
N PRO A 159 15.87 8.04 -2.77
CA PRO A 159 15.69 7.42 -4.06
C PRO A 159 14.54 8.09 -4.81
N SER A 160 14.61 8.11 -6.13
CA SER A 160 13.63 8.82 -6.99
C SER A 160 12.21 8.28 -6.91
N TYR A 161 11.98 7.08 -6.36
CA TYR A 161 10.64 6.57 -6.10
C TYR A 161 10.01 7.14 -4.82
N SER A 162 10.80 7.67 -3.89
CA SER A 162 10.32 8.20 -2.61
C SER A 162 9.97 9.68 -2.79
N ALA A 163 8.69 10.03 -2.64
CA ALA A 163 8.21 11.40 -2.82
C ALA A 163 8.35 12.23 -1.55
N PHE A 164 8.07 11.62 -0.40
CA PHE A 164 8.21 12.24 0.92
C PHE A 164 8.51 11.16 1.96
N ARG A 165 9.38 11.46 2.92
CA ARG A 165 9.71 10.58 4.05
C ARG A 165 10.09 11.42 5.28
N GLU A 166 9.56 11.05 6.45
CA GLU A 166 9.90 11.69 7.71
C GLU A 166 9.74 10.72 8.89
N ALA A 167 10.70 10.78 9.82
CA ALA A 167 10.65 10.03 11.08
C ALA A 167 10.02 10.88 12.19
N SER A 168 8.68 10.93 12.20
CA SER A 168 7.86 11.49 13.28
C SER A 168 6.74 10.51 13.60
N PHE A 169 6.23 10.51 14.84
CA PHE A 169 5.00 9.79 15.14
C PHE A 169 3.79 10.54 14.61
N GLY A 170 2.76 9.81 14.21
CA GLY A 170 1.61 10.40 13.56
C GLY A 170 0.55 9.40 13.14
N HIS A 171 -0.35 9.87 12.28
CA HIS A 171 -1.37 9.06 11.63
C HIS A 171 -1.78 9.64 10.28
N GLY A 172 -2.29 8.80 9.39
CA GLY A 172 -2.80 9.19 8.08
C GLY A 172 -4.33 9.19 8.02
N ILE A 173 -4.91 10.10 7.25
CA ILE A 173 -6.34 10.12 6.92
C ILE A 173 -6.53 10.13 5.41
N PHE A 174 -7.33 9.20 4.90
CA PHE A 174 -7.68 9.09 3.48
C PHE A 174 -9.12 9.52 3.22
N TYR A 175 -9.29 10.78 2.80
CA TYR A 175 -10.57 11.41 2.55
C TYR A 175 -11.04 11.19 1.11
N ILE A 176 -11.81 10.13 0.87
CA ILE A 176 -12.49 9.94 -0.43
C ILE A 176 -13.58 11.01 -0.59
N LYS A 177 -13.44 11.87 -1.62
CA LYS A 177 -14.44 12.92 -1.90
C LYS A 177 -15.49 12.46 -2.88
N ASN A 178 -15.07 11.75 -3.94
CA ASN A 178 -15.95 11.23 -4.99
C ASN A 178 -15.21 10.12 -5.77
N LYS A 179 -15.75 9.73 -6.94
CA LYS A 179 -15.15 8.69 -7.79
C LYS A 179 -13.82 9.06 -8.46
N THR A 180 -13.44 10.34 -8.47
CA THR A 180 -12.21 10.83 -9.13
C THR A 180 -11.16 11.34 -8.15
N HIS A 181 -11.54 11.91 -7.01
CA HIS A 181 -10.60 12.55 -6.09
C HIS A 181 -10.70 12.01 -4.66
N ALA A 182 -9.54 11.76 -4.06
CA ALA A 182 -9.37 11.55 -2.63
C ALA A 182 -8.17 12.38 -2.15
N LEU A 183 -8.25 12.92 -0.94
CA LEU A 183 -7.13 13.60 -0.30
C LEU A 183 -6.53 12.66 0.74
N PHE A 184 -5.24 12.36 0.62
CA PHE A 184 -4.48 11.76 1.72
C PHE A 184 -3.78 12.89 2.48
N ALA A 185 -3.83 12.84 3.81
CA ALA A 185 -3.12 13.75 4.69
C ALA A 185 -2.47 12.96 5.84
N TRP A 186 -1.22 13.29 6.16
CA TRP A 186 -0.49 12.75 7.30
C TRP A 186 -0.28 13.84 8.35
N HIS A 187 -0.58 13.51 9.60
CA HIS A 187 -0.62 14.41 10.74
C HIS A 187 0.38 13.94 11.79
N ARG A 188 1.31 14.81 12.20
CA ARG A 188 2.32 14.51 13.20
C ARG A 188 1.78 14.76 14.61
N ASN A 189 2.20 13.94 15.56
CA ASN A 189 1.75 14.07 16.95
C ASN A 189 2.21 15.37 17.63
N GLN A 190 3.34 15.95 17.19
CA GLN A 190 3.85 17.22 17.74
C GLN A 190 3.17 18.47 17.17
N ASP A 191 2.40 18.34 16.08
CA ASP A 191 1.68 19.46 15.48
C ASP A 191 0.27 19.58 16.09
N GLY A 192 -0.45 20.65 15.75
CA GLY A 192 -1.88 20.75 16.07
C GLY A 192 -2.70 19.71 15.30
N GLU A 193 -3.82 19.25 15.87
CA GLU A 193 -4.61 18.14 15.31
C GLU A 193 -5.00 18.32 13.83
N ASP A 194 -5.36 19.55 13.42
CA ASP A 194 -5.76 19.87 12.05
C ASP A 194 -4.59 20.12 11.08
N VAL A 195 -3.34 20.07 11.55
CA VAL A 195 -2.16 20.37 10.73
C VAL A 195 -1.71 19.11 9.99
N ALA A 196 -1.81 19.14 8.66
CA ALA A 196 -1.24 18.10 7.80
C ALA A 196 0.21 18.46 7.46
N ALA A 197 1.16 17.62 7.89
CA ALA A 197 2.58 17.79 7.60
C ALA A 197 2.94 17.37 6.17
N ASP A 198 2.24 16.35 5.64
CA ASP A 198 2.24 15.99 4.23
C ASP A 198 0.79 15.77 3.77
N SER A 199 0.48 16.16 2.54
CA SER A 199 -0.81 15.88 1.94
C SER A 199 -0.73 15.81 0.42
N VAL A 200 -1.56 14.97 -0.17
CA VAL A 200 -1.60 14.78 -1.62
C VAL A 200 -3.02 14.45 -2.09
N TRP A 201 -3.42 15.06 -3.19
CA TRP A 201 -4.63 14.68 -3.90
C TRP A 201 -4.34 13.48 -4.80
N LEU A 202 -4.97 12.35 -4.50
CA LEU A 202 -4.96 11.19 -5.36
C LEU A 202 -6.11 11.31 -6.36
N SER A 203 -5.76 11.09 -7.62
CA SER A 203 -6.66 10.96 -8.75
C SER A 203 -6.91 9.48 -9.02
N ASN A 204 -8.18 9.09 -9.10
CA ASN A 204 -8.60 7.70 -9.25
C ASN A 204 -8.06 7.07 -10.54
N ARG A 205 -7.40 5.92 -10.45
CA ARG A 205 -6.74 5.27 -11.59
C ARG A 205 -7.68 4.74 -12.66
N TYR A 206 -8.97 4.63 -12.37
CA TYR A 206 -9.98 4.17 -13.33
C TYR A 206 -10.77 5.32 -13.97
N PHE A 207 -11.24 6.28 -13.17
CA PHE A 207 -12.08 7.38 -13.68
C PHE A 207 -11.33 8.66 -14.02
N TYR A 208 -10.12 8.86 -13.49
CA TYR A 208 -9.33 10.07 -13.72
C TYR A 208 -7.81 9.78 -13.59
N PRO A 209 -7.21 9.01 -14.53
CA PRO A 209 -5.80 8.62 -14.46
C PRO A 209 -4.87 9.78 -14.88
N SER A 210 -4.78 10.82 -14.05
CA SER A 210 -3.82 11.93 -14.22
C SER A 210 -2.49 11.62 -13.52
N ASN A 211 -1.46 12.41 -13.85
CA ASN A 211 -0.21 12.39 -13.11
C ASN A 211 -0.37 13.23 -11.83
N ASP A 212 -0.55 12.57 -10.70
CA ASP A 212 -0.93 13.14 -9.40
C ASP A 212 0.14 12.95 -8.31
N SER A 213 1.25 12.28 -8.65
CA SER A 213 2.33 11.93 -7.72
C SER A 213 3.68 12.40 -8.21
#